data_AF-A0A656JJK1-F1
#
_entry.id   AF-A0A656JJK1-F1
#
_cell.length_a   1.000
_cell.length_b   1.000
_cell.length_c   1.000
_cell.angle_alpha   90.00
_cell.angle_beta   90.00
_cell.angle_gamma   90.00
#
_symmetry.space_group_name_H-M   'P 1'
#
loop_
_entity.id
_entity.type
_entity.pdbx_description
1 polymer ?
#
loop_
_entity_poly.entity_id
_entity_poly.type
_entity_poly.pdbx_seq_one_letter_code
_entity_poly.pdbx_strand_id
1 'polypeptide(L)' 'VTSQMPVDKWHALIGDPTLGDAILDRLVHNAYRIELKGESMRRRATKLTSAGASD' A
#
# COMPACT_ATOMS: atom_id res chain seq x y z
N VAL A 1 -3.36 -8.96 2.14
CA VAL A 1 -2.56 -7.86 2.75
C VAL A 1 -2.47 -6.72 1.76
N THR A 2 -2.53 -5.46 2.20
CA THR A 2 -2.32 -4.28 1.36
C THR A 2 -1.10 -3.51 1.87
N SER A 3 -0.31 -2.95 0.95
CA SER A 3 0.86 -2.14 1.29
C SER A 3 1.07 -1.07 0.25
N GLN A 4 1.57 0.08 0.68
CA GLN A 4 2.00 1.16 -0.22
C GLN A 4 3.45 0.95 -0.71
N MET A 5 4.15 -0.04 -0.16
CA MET A 5 5.57 -0.30 -0.41
C MET A 5 5.72 -1.59 -1.20
N PRO A 6 6.55 -1.60 -2.25
CA PRO A 6 6.92 -2.81 -2.97
C PRO A 6 7.50 -3.89 -2.04
N VAL A 7 7.21 -5.16 -2.33
CA VAL A 7 7.55 -6.32 -1.46
C VAL A 7 9.06 -6.49 -1.27
N ASP A 8 9.85 -6.18 -2.29
CA ASP A 8 11.33 -6.21 -2.24
C ASP A 8 11.92 -5.28 -1.16
N LYS A 9 11.20 -4.20 -0.80
CA LYS A 9 11.61 -3.29 0.27
C LYS A 9 11.21 -3.75 1.67
N TRP A 10 10.35 -4.77 1.80
CA TRP A 10 9.82 -5.15 3.11
C TRP A 10 10.89 -5.75 4.01
N HIS A 11 11.81 -6.55 3.46
CA HIS A 11 12.90 -7.14 4.24
C HIS A 11 13.74 -6.05 4.93
N ALA A 12 14.10 -4.99 4.19
CA ALA A 12 14.83 -3.86 4.73
C ALA A 12 14.01 -3.01 5.72
N LEU A 13 12.69 -2.87 5.50
CA LEU A 13 11.79 -2.13 6.38
C LEU A 13 11.55 -2.83 7.72
N ILE A 14 11.54 -4.16 7.73
CA ILE A 14 11.38 -4.97 8.95
C ILE A 14 12.63 -4.83 9.84
N GLY A 15 13.81 -4.65 9.23
CA GLY A 15 15.06 -4.32 9.91
C GLY A 15 15.74 -5.51 10.60
N ASP A 16 14.99 -6.50 11.05
CA ASP A 16 15.51 -7.79 11.52
C ASP A 16 15.49 -8.82 10.39
N PRO A 17 16.65 -9.41 10.02
CA PRO A 17 16.71 -10.36 8.91
C PRO A 17 15.98 -11.67 9.20
N THR A 18 16.01 -12.16 10.44
CA THR A 18 15.35 -13.42 10.81
C THR A 18 13.83 -13.29 10.73
N LEU A 19 13.29 -12.17 11.22
CA LEU A 19 11.88 -11.86 11.11
C LEU A 19 11.48 -11.53 9.67
N GLY A 20 12.34 -10.81 8.94
CA GLY A 20 12.16 -10.47 7.54
C GLY A 20 11.93 -11.72 6.68
N ASP A 21 12.83 -12.69 6.80
CA ASP A 21 12.73 -13.97 6.08
C ASP A 21 11.47 -14.74 6.49
N ALA A 22 11.21 -14.91 7.79
CA ALA A 22 10.06 -15.66 8.27
C ALA A 22 8.70 -15.05 7.87
N ILE A 23 8.61 -13.71 7.83
CA ILE A 23 7.40 -13.01 7.41
C ILE A 23 7.20 -13.11 5.91
N LEU A 24 8.25 -12.92 5.11
CA LEU A 24 8.16 -13.01 3.66
C LEU A 24 7.83 -14.43 3.19
N ASP A 25 8.42 -15.44 3.84
CA ASP A 25 8.12 -16.83 3.52
C ASP A 25 6.64 -17.17 3.76
N ARG A 26 6.04 -16.65 4.84
CA ARG A 26 4.60 -16.88 5.12
C ARG A 26 3.66 -16.06 4.24
N LEU A 27 3.99 -14.79 3.99
CA LEU A 27 3.06 -13.86 3.34
C LEU A 27 3.21 -13.77 1.82
N VAL A 28 4.40 -14.03 1.28
CA VAL A 28 4.70 -13.79 -0.14
C VAL A 28 4.76 -15.08 -0.92
N HIS A 29 5.26 -16.16 -0.33
CA HIS A 29 5.54 -17.42 -1.04
C HIS A 29 4.35 -17.95 -1.85
N ASN A 30 3.13 -17.84 -1.33
CA ASN A 30 1.90 -18.30 -1.99
C ASN A 30 0.92 -17.17 -2.34
N ALA A 31 1.37 -15.92 -2.37
CA ALA A 31 0.48 -14.79 -2.58
C ALA A 31 0.33 -14.41 -4.05
N TYR A 32 -0.93 -14.19 -4.46
CA TYR A 32 -1.23 -13.46 -5.68
C TYR A 32 -0.97 -11.98 -5.47
N ARG A 33 -0.05 -11.42 -6.25
CA ARG A 33 0.35 -10.01 -6.17
C ARG A 33 -0.39 -9.19 -7.22
N ILE A 34 -1.11 -8.18 -6.77
CA ILE A 34 -1.82 -7.23 -7.64
C ILE A 34 -1.24 -5.85 -7.37
N GLU A 35 -0.56 -5.29 -8.37
CA GLU A 35 -0.01 -3.94 -8.30
C GLU A 35 -1.06 -2.92 -8.74
N LEU A 36 -1.59 -2.17 -7.79
CA LEU A 36 -2.56 -1.12 -8.06
C LEU A 36 -1.85 0.15 -8.53
N LYS A 37 -2.38 0.75 -9.61
CA LYS A 37 -1.88 1.99 -10.20
C LYS A 37 -3.01 3.01 -10.32
N GLY A 38 -2.67 4.28 -10.41
CA GLY A 38 -3.61 5.39 -10.56
C GLY A 38 -3.62 6.35 -9.37
N GLU A 39 -4.35 7.44 -9.53
CA GLU A 39 -4.49 8.48 -8.51
C GLU A 39 -5.40 8.06 -7.36
N SER A 40 -5.28 8.74 -6.21
CA SER A 40 -6.15 8.49 -5.06
C SER A 40 -7.62 8.73 -5.42
N MET A 41 -8.44 7.69 -5.26
CA MET A 41 -9.90 7.79 -5.43
C MET A 41 -10.54 8.83 -4.49
N ARG A 42 -9.89 9.16 -3.35
CA ARG A 42 -10.35 10.23 -2.46
C ARG A 42 -10.32 11.61 -3.13
N ARG A 43 -9.34 11.86 -4.01
CA ARG A 43 -9.25 13.12 -4.80
C ARG A 43 -10.37 13.25 -5.82
N ARG A 44 -10.87 12.12 -6.34
CA ARG A 44 -12.01 12.09 -7.27
C ARG A 44 -13.31 12.45 -6.57
N ALA A 45 -13.48 12.00 -5.32
CA ALA A 45 -14.65 12.34 -4.49
C ALA A 45 -14.66 13.82 -4.04
N THR A 46 -13.50 14.50 -4.02
CA THR A 46 -13.41 15.93 -3.65
C THR A 46 -14.06 16.86 -4.67
N LYS A 47 -14.27 16.42 -5.93
CA LYS A 47 -15.11 17.16 -6.88
C LYS A 47 -16.61 17.15 -6.52
N LEU A 48 -17.05 16.23 -5.66
CA LEU A 48 -18.45 16.11 -5.25
C LEU A 48 -18.82 17.04 -4.08
N THR A 49 -17.81 17.54 -3.35
CA THR A 49 -17.99 18.61 -2.37
C THR A 49 -17.46 19.89 -2.99
N SER A 50 -18.34 20.61 -3.70
CA SER A 50 -18.15 22.04 -3.90
C SER A 50 -18.00 22.65 -2.50
N ALA A 51 -16.78 23.03 -2.14
CA ALA A 51 -16.57 23.93 -1.02
C ALA A 51 -17.54 25.09 -1.23
N GLY A 52 -18.46 25.24 -0.27
CA GLY A 52 -19.59 26.14 -0.39
C GLY A 52 -19.13 27.54 -0.80
N ALA A 53 -19.97 28.18 -1.60
CA ALA A 53 -20.04 29.63 -1.58
C ALA A 53 -20.14 30.09 -0.12
N SER A 54 -19.20 30.91 0.29
CA SER A 54 -19.33 31.78 1.46
C SER A 54 -18.54 33.04 1.14
N ASP A 55 -19.24 34.16 1.27
CA ASP A 55 -18.90 35.55 0.93
C ASP A 55 -17.48 36.02 1.29
#